data_AF-A0A945EA01-F1
#
_entry.id   AF-A0A945EA01-F1
#
_cell.length_a   1.000
_cell.length_b   1.000
_cell.length_c   1.000
_cell.angle_alpha   90.00
_cell.angle_beta   90.00
_cell.angle_gamma   90.00
#
_symmetry.space_group_name_H-M   'P 1'
#
loop_
_entity.id
_entity.type
_entity.pdbx_description
1 polymer ?
#
loop_
_entity_poly.entity_id
_entity_poly.type
_entity_poly.pdbx_seq_one_letter_code
_entity_poly.pdbx_strand_id
1 'polypeptide(L)' 'MVLLKVGDKIPDFSCFDDKENLITNKDLIGKKTIIFFYPRANTPGCTAQACNLSENFSELS' A
#
# COMPACT_ATOMS: atom_id res chain seq x y z
N MET A 1 -3.85 -20.50 -1.99
CA MET A 1 -3.26 -19.20 -2.39
C MET A 1 -4.35 -18.41 -3.08
N VAL A 2 -4.70 -17.22 -2.60
CA VAL A 2 -5.80 -16.42 -3.16
C VAL A 2 -5.20 -15.41 -4.14
N LEU A 3 -5.67 -15.42 -5.38
CA LEU A 3 -5.41 -14.34 -6.33
C LEU A 3 -6.49 -13.27 -6.14
N LEU A 4 -6.09 -12.03 -5.87
CA LEU A 4 -7.02 -10.90 -5.80
C LEU A 4 -7.53 -10.54 -7.20
N LYS A 5 -8.84 -10.40 -7.33
CA LYS A 5 -9.51 -9.91 -8.54
C LYS A 5 -10.16 -8.56 -8.26
N VAL A 6 -10.42 -7.82 -9.33
CA VAL A 6 -11.17 -6.55 -9.23
C VAL A 6 -12.55 -6.82 -8.64
N GLY A 7 -12.90 -6.08 -7.59
CA GLY A 7 -14.16 -6.24 -6.86
C GLY A 7 -14.08 -7.17 -5.64
N ASP A 8 -12.97 -7.88 -5.44
CA ASP A 8 -12.76 -8.67 -4.22
C ASP A 8 -12.63 -7.74 -3.01
N LYS A 9 -13.17 -8.20 -1.88
CA LYS A 9 -12.94 -7.53 -0.60
C LYS A 9 -11.47 -7.69 -0.21
N ILE A 10 -10.92 -6.62 0.33
CA ILE A 10 -9.57 -6.66 0.89
C ILE A 10 -9.51 -7.72 1.99
N PRO A 11 -8.52 -8.63 1.96
CA PRO A 11 -8.37 -9.64 3.00
C PRO A 11 -8.02 -8.98 4.33
N ASP A 12 -8.37 -9.66 5.43
CA ASP A 12 -7.91 -9.23 6.75
C ASP A 12 -6.39 -9.36 6.84
N PHE A 13 -5.74 -8.26 7.20
CA PHE A 13 -4.31 -8.21 7.48
C PHE A 13 -4.03 -7.24 8.61
N SER A 14 -2.94 -7.51 9.31
CA SER A 14 -2.38 -6.62 10.32
C SER A 14 -0.87 -6.55 10.09
N CYS A 15 -0.35 -5.35 9.88
CA CYS A 15 1.07 -5.10 9.67
C CYS A 15 1.49 -3.89 10.49
N PHE A 16 2.74 -3.87 10.95
CA PHE A 16 3.32 -2.67 11.53
C PHE A 16 3.82 -1.74 10.43
N ASP A 17 3.62 -0.44 10.61
CA ASP A 17 4.25 0.60 9.77
C ASP A 17 5.70 0.87 10.22
N ASP A 18 6.36 1.84 9.58
CA ASP A 18 7.72 2.28 9.89
C ASP A 18 7.87 2.90 11.29
N LYS A 19 6.75 3.24 11.95
CA LYS A 19 6.67 3.83 13.28
C LYS A 19 6.12 2.86 14.32
N GLU A 20 6.09 1.56 13.99
CA GLU A 20 5.55 0.49 14.84
C GLU A 20 4.06 0.64 15.19
N ASN A 21 3.29 1.41 14.41
CA ASN A 21 1.84 1.44 14.54
C ASN A 21 1.24 0.22 13.85
N LEU A 22 0.30 -0.44 14.53
CA LEU A 22 -0.45 -1.54 13.95
C LEU A 22 -1.48 -1.00 12.96
N ILE A 23 -1.25 -1.25 11.67
CA ILE A 23 -2.21 -0.97 10.59
C ILE A 23 -3.03 -2.23 10.34
N THR A 24 -4.35 -2.09 10.37
CA THR A 24 -5.26 -3.16 9.95
C THR A 24 -5.98 -2.79 8.65
N ASN A 25 -6.48 -3.80 7.94
CA ASN A 25 -7.33 -3.57 6.76
C ASN A 25 -8.54 -2.67 7.07
N LYS A 26 -9.07 -2.72 8.30
CA LYS A 26 -10.21 -1.89 8.74
C LYS A 26 -9.89 -0.40 8.75
N ASP A 27 -8.65 -0.02 9.04
CA ASP A 27 -8.19 1.38 9.04
C ASP A 27 -8.15 2.00 7.64
N LEU A 28 -8.15 1.14 6.62
CA LEU A 28 -8.08 1.50 5.21
C LEU A 28 -9.47 1.52 4.54
N ILE A 29 -10.49 0.94 5.17
CA ILE A 29 -11.86 0.92 4.64
C ILE A 29 -12.43 2.35 4.66
N GLY A 30 -13.00 2.77 3.54
CA GLY A 30 -13.60 4.11 3.40
C GLY A 30 -12.63 5.21 2.98
N LYS A 31 -11.34 4.90 2.82
CA LYS A 31 -10.34 5.79 2.24
C LYS A 31 -9.90 5.27 0.86
N LYS A 32 -9.54 6.17 -0.05
CA LYS A 32 -8.91 5.78 -1.32
C LYS A 32 -7.47 5.37 -0.99
N THR A 33 -7.22 4.06 -0.93
CA THR A 33 -5.94 3.50 -0.50
C THR A 33 -5.29 2.73 -1.65
N ILE A 34 -4.00 2.96 -1.86
CA ILE A 34 -3.16 2.19 -2.79
C ILE A 34 -2.21 1.34 -1.96
N ILE A 35 -2.23 0.02 -2.17
CA ILE A 35 -1.30 -0.92 -1.54
C ILE A 35 -0.38 -1.46 -2.62
N PHE A 36 0.92 -1.24 -2.46
CA PHE A 36 1.94 -1.63 -3.41
C PHE A 36 2.95 -2.58 -2.75
N PHE A 37 3.07 -3.79 -3.28
CA PHE A 37 4.04 -4.79 -2.82
C PHE A 37 5.25 -4.81 -3.73
N TYR A 38 6.44 -4.89 -3.15
CA TYR A 38 7.68 -4.97 -3.91
C TYR A 38 8.68 -5.93 -3.24
N PRO A 39 9.46 -6.69 -4.01
CA PRO A 39 10.21 -7.84 -3.50
C PRO A 39 11.44 -7.50 -2.65
N ARG A 40 12.00 -6.28 -2.77
CA ARG A 40 13.14 -5.81 -1.94
C ARG A 40 13.10 -4.30 -1.69
N ALA A 41 13.16 -3.92 -0.41
CA ALA A 41 13.58 -2.60 0.04
C ALA A 41 14.93 -2.19 -0.58
N ASN A 42 15.08 -0.93 -0.98
CA ASN A 42 16.36 -0.30 -1.38
C ASN A 42 17.04 -0.85 -2.65
N THR A 43 16.29 -1.12 -3.72
CA THR A 43 16.88 -1.19 -5.07
C THR A 43 16.68 0.15 -5.79
N PRO A 44 17.65 0.67 -6.58
CA PRO A 44 17.63 2.05 -7.07
C PRO A 44 16.40 2.40 -7.94
N GLY A 45 15.72 1.41 -8.51
CA GLY A 45 14.45 1.60 -9.21
C GLY A 45 13.23 1.77 -8.30
N CYS A 46 13.23 1.16 -7.10
CA CYS A 46 12.10 1.21 -6.15
C CYS A 46 11.94 2.58 -5.47
N THR A 47 13.02 3.34 -5.32
CA THR A 47 12.97 4.67 -4.69
C THR A 47 12.30 5.70 -5.59
N ALA A 48 12.51 5.64 -6.91
CA ALA A 48 11.90 6.58 -7.84
C ALA A 48 10.38 6.39 -8.00
N GLN A 49 9.91 5.13 -8.01
CA GLN A 49 8.48 4.82 -8.14
C GLN A 49 7.70 5.16 -6.85
N ALA A 50 8.26 4.86 -5.69
CA ALA A 50 7.64 5.21 -4.41
C ALA A 50 7.66 6.72 -4.14
N CYS A 51 8.76 7.42 -4.47
CA CYS A 51 8.81 8.88 -4.38
C CYS A 51 7.81 9.54 -5.34
N ASN A 52 7.76 9.14 -6.61
CA ASN A 52 6.82 9.73 -7.58
C ASN A 52 5.35 9.53 -7.15
N LEU A 53 4.99 8.35 -6.64
CA LEU A 53 3.63 8.10 -6.14
C LEU A 53 3.30 8.94 -4.89
N SER A 54 4.28 9.15 -4.02
CA SER A 54 4.12 9.99 -2.82
C SER A 54 4.00 11.47 -3.17
N GLU A 55 4.82 11.95 -4.11
CA GLU A 55 4.87 13.35 -4.56
C GLU A 55 3.64 13.72 -5.39
N ASN A 56 3.14 12.81 -6.23
CA ASN A 56 1.97 13.04 -7.09
C ASN A 56 0.66 12.50 -6.48
N PHE A 57 0.66 12.08 -5.22
CA PHE A 57 -0.56 11.62 -4.54
C PHE A 57 -1.66 12.70 -4.57
N SER A 58 -1.28 13.98 -4.58
CA SER A 58 -2.20 15.11 -4.70
C SER A 58 -2.93 15.19 -6.06
N GLU A 59 -2.35 14.65 -7.14
CA GLU A 59 -2.99 14.61 -8.47
C GLU A 59 -3.96 13.43 -8.66
N LEU A 60 -3.97 12.49 -7.70
CA LEU A 60 -4.89 11.35 -7.67
C LEU A 60 -6.18 11.64 -6.88
N SER A 61 -6.36 12.89 -6.43
CA SER A 61 -7.55 13.38 -5.72
C SER A 61 -8.73 13.62 -6.65
#